data_AF-A0AAV5VQG7-F1
#
_entry.id   AF-A0AAV5VQG7-F1
#
_cell.length_a   1.000
_cell.length_b   1.000
_cell.length_c   1.000
_cell.angle_alpha   90.00
_cell.angle_beta   90.00
_cell.angle_gamma   90.00
#
_symmetry.space_group_name_H-M   'P 1'
#
loop_
_entity.id
_entity.type
_entity.pdbx_description
1 polymer ?
#
loop_
_entity_poly.entity_id
_entity_poly.type
_entity_poly.pdbx_seq_one_letter_code
_entity_poly.pdbx_strand_id
1 'polypeptide(L)'
;SIMRELAYLVLLAICIRIIICHVPSLENGLENDEKPTESGSSPLAAELCQFLELKETGSEGVVDKKKYKLKGMTVVFRHGERSGCVRDDLSKHQDCAPFRDKDRKRFEVYTKVIDSPEFARFLKVDKEFKQYPLSPLKSECSPGNLTAEGALQLSKLGKQLRRAYKETELYNERNRLDVKVVVSPFRRTFQSSVALLSSFLFPMKKHVDEVRVEYSNETFHCADKFCV
;
A
#
# COMPACT_ATOMS: atom_id res chain seq x y z
N SER A 1 7.12 -6.77 -48.84
CA SER A 1 6.81 -7.75 -47.78
C SER A 1 7.30 -7.21 -46.45
N ILE A 2 6.47 -6.44 -45.75
CA ILE A 2 6.68 -6.13 -44.33
C ILE A 2 5.28 -6.16 -43.71
N MET A 3 5.01 -7.24 -43.00
CA MET A 3 3.74 -7.50 -42.36
C MET A 3 3.46 -6.47 -41.27
N ARG A 4 2.19 -6.03 -41.24
CA ARG A 4 1.57 -5.32 -40.13
C ARG A 4 1.69 -6.15 -38.85
N GLU A 5 2.58 -5.79 -37.94
CA GLU A 5 2.49 -6.23 -36.55
C GLU A 5 1.44 -5.36 -35.84
N LEU A 6 0.26 -5.94 -35.66
CA LEU A 6 -0.73 -5.46 -34.70
C LEU A 6 -0.18 -5.70 -33.29
N ALA A 7 0.51 -4.69 -32.75
CA ALA A 7 0.92 -4.66 -31.35
C ALA A 7 -0.31 -4.40 -30.47
N TYR A 8 -0.90 -5.47 -29.93
CA TYR A 8 -1.94 -5.36 -28.92
C TYR A 8 -1.30 -5.01 -27.56
N LEU A 9 -1.56 -3.79 -27.10
CA LEU A 9 -1.16 -3.28 -25.79
C LEU A 9 -1.99 -3.97 -24.70
N VAL A 10 -1.38 -4.84 -23.89
CA VAL A 10 -2.02 -5.35 -22.67
C VAL A 10 -1.67 -4.40 -21.53
N LEU A 11 -2.63 -3.55 -21.15
CA LEU A 11 -2.53 -2.68 -19.98
C LEU A 11 -2.99 -3.47 -18.74
N LEU A 12 -2.05 -3.93 -17.92
CA LEU A 12 -2.35 -4.66 -16.70
C LEU A 12 -2.60 -3.64 -15.58
N ALA A 13 -3.88 -3.33 -15.35
CA ALA A 13 -4.33 -2.53 -14.22
C ALA A 13 -4.60 -3.46 -13.03
N ILE A 14 -3.65 -3.52 -12.09
CA ILE A 14 -3.84 -4.27 -10.85
C ILE A 14 -4.61 -3.35 -9.89
N CYS A 15 -5.93 -3.54 -9.82
CA CYS A 15 -6.80 -2.92 -8.81
C CYS A 15 -6.99 -3.89 -7.65
N ILE A 16 -6.31 -3.66 -6.53
CA ILE A 16 -6.47 -4.50 -5.34
C ILE A 16 -7.61 -3.93 -4.49
N ARG A 17 -8.75 -4.63 -4.47
CA ARG A 17 -9.81 -4.41 -3.49
C ARG A 17 -9.34 -4.95 -2.13
N ILE A 18 -8.93 -4.06 -1.24
CA ILE A 18 -8.86 -4.37 0.19
C ILE A 18 -10.24 -4.04 0.77
N ILE A 19 -10.90 -5.06 1.33
CA ILE A 19 -12.22 -4.94 1.96
C ILE A 19 -12.15 -3.84 3.02
N ILE A 20 -13.02 -2.84 2.87
CA ILE A 20 -13.33 -1.89 3.94
C ILE A 20 -14.32 -2.61 4.84
N CYS A 21 -14.00 -2.77 6.12
CA CYS A 21 -15.00 -3.12 7.13
C CYS A 21 -16.01 -1.96 7.22
N HIS A 22 -17.05 -2.01 6.41
CA HIS A 22 -18.28 -1.29 6.67
C HIS A 22 -19.07 -2.17 7.61
N VAL A 23 -19.15 -1.79 8.89
CA VAL A 23 -20.15 -2.37 9.79
C VAL A 23 -21.48 -1.86 9.27
N PRO A 24 -22.37 -2.70 8.71
CA PRO A 24 -23.70 -2.25 8.37
C PRO A 24 -24.35 -1.83 9.68
N SER A 25 -24.81 -0.58 9.75
CA SER A 25 -25.78 -0.20 10.76
C SER A 25 -26.95 -1.18 10.62
N LEU A 26 -27.24 -1.90 11.71
CA LEU A 26 -28.41 -2.76 11.84
C LEU A 26 -29.66 -1.89 11.73
N GLU A 27 -30.08 -1.57 10.51
CA GLU A 27 -31.44 -1.15 10.24
C GLU A 27 -32.30 -2.40 10.26
N ASN A 28 -32.86 -2.70 11.44
CA ASN A 28 -34.14 -3.35 11.56
C ASN A 28 -34.77 -2.95 12.91
N GLY A 29 -35.66 -1.97 12.80
CA GLY A 29 -36.87 -1.76 13.62
C GLY A 29 -36.73 -1.89 15.13
N LEU A 30 -36.78 -0.75 15.81
CA LEU A 30 -37.83 -0.39 16.76
C LEU A 30 -37.66 1.09 17.11
N GLU A 31 -38.72 1.87 16.88
CA GLU A 31 -38.86 3.24 17.39
C GLU A 31 -38.59 3.24 18.89
N ASN A 32 -37.55 3.95 19.32
CA ASN A 32 -37.51 4.71 20.56
C ASN A 32 -36.41 5.76 20.44
N ASP A 33 -36.82 7.01 20.63
CA ASP A 33 -35.95 8.19 20.73
C ASP A 33 -34.95 8.03 21.87
N GLU A 34 -33.75 7.54 21.56
CA GLU A 34 -32.55 7.82 22.35
C GLU A 34 -31.50 8.43 21.44
N LYS A 35 -31.12 9.68 21.75
CA LYS A 35 -29.99 10.38 21.14
C LYS A 35 -28.77 9.45 21.14
N PRO A 36 -28.04 9.32 20.02
CA PRO A 36 -26.83 8.51 19.99
C PRO A 36 -25.78 9.18 20.89
N THR A 37 -25.57 8.61 22.06
CA THR A 37 -24.43 8.93 22.93
C THR A 37 -23.13 8.57 22.22
N GLU A 38 -22.19 9.49 22.38
CA GLU A 38 -20.89 9.55 21.73
C GLU A 38 -20.01 8.31 21.96
N SER A 39 -19.16 8.08 20.95
CA SER A 39 -17.81 7.51 21.04
C SER A 39 -17.64 6.20 21.81
N GLY A 40 -17.80 5.10 21.10
CA GLY A 40 -17.15 3.84 21.47
C GLY A 40 -17.21 2.88 20.30
N SER A 41 -16.05 2.42 19.82
CA SER A 41 -16.06 1.25 18.93
C SER A 41 -16.61 0.05 19.72
N SER A 42 -17.67 -0.61 19.21
CA SER A 42 -18.26 -1.74 19.95
C SER A 42 -17.20 -2.84 20.14
N PRO A 43 -17.27 -3.66 21.21
CA PRO A 43 -16.34 -4.77 21.42
C PRO A 43 -16.27 -5.71 20.20
N LEU A 44 -17.40 -5.87 19.50
CA LEU A 44 -17.50 -6.61 18.25
C LEU A 44 -16.72 -5.93 17.12
N ALA A 45 -16.72 -4.61 17.01
CA ALA A 45 -15.88 -3.89 16.05
C ALA A 45 -14.39 -4.02 16.39
N ALA A 46 -14.02 -4.02 17.68
CA ALA A 46 -12.64 -4.25 18.10
C ALA A 46 -12.16 -5.68 17.80
N GLU A 47 -13.04 -6.67 17.89
CA GLU A 47 -12.77 -8.07 17.54
C GLU A 47 -12.74 -8.32 16.02
N LEU A 48 -13.70 -7.76 15.28
CA LEU A 48 -13.78 -7.89 13.81
C LEU A 48 -12.75 -7.04 13.05
N CYS A 49 -12.24 -5.98 13.67
CA CYS A 49 -11.18 -5.13 13.10
C CYS A 49 -9.78 -5.49 13.63
N GLN A 50 -9.61 -6.67 14.24
CA GLN A 50 -8.28 -7.22 14.46
C GLN A 50 -7.61 -7.50 13.12
N PHE A 51 -6.27 -7.56 13.11
CA PHE A 51 -5.46 -7.91 11.96
C PHE A 51 -5.85 -9.30 11.41
N LEU A 52 -6.87 -9.34 10.56
CA LEU A 52 -7.28 -10.55 9.88
C LEU A 52 -6.27 -10.78 8.76
N GLU A 53 -5.26 -11.59 9.05
CA GLU A 53 -4.38 -12.17 8.03
C GLU A 53 -5.20 -13.11 7.15
N LEU A 54 -5.97 -12.53 6.23
CA LEU A 54 -6.62 -13.29 5.18
C LEU A 54 -5.52 -13.87 4.30
N LYS A 55 -5.71 -15.14 3.91
CA LYS A 55 -4.85 -15.78 2.92
C LYS A 55 -4.84 -14.90 1.68
N GLU A 56 -3.66 -14.72 1.09
CA GLU A 56 -3.50 -13.93 -0.12
C GLU A 56 -4.42 -14.49 -1.21
N THR A 57 -5.47 -13.73 -1.53
CA THR A 57 -6.39 -14.05 -2.62
C THR A 57 -6.10 -13.12 -3.79
N GLY A 58 -5.78 -13.70 -4.94
CA GLY A 58 -5.52 -12.97 -6.17
C GLY A 58 -4.93 -13.90 -7.21
N SER A 59 -5.41 -13.82 -8.44
CA SER A 59 -4.85 -14.56 -9.57
C SER A 59 -4.50 -13.56 -10.66
N GLU A 60 -3.26 -13.60 -11.11
CA GLU A 60 -2.91 -12.96 -12.37
C GLU A 60 -3.46 -13.79 -13.54
N GLY A 61 -3.84 -13.13 -14.63
CA GLY A 61 -4.20 -13.82 -15.86
C GLY A 61 -3.01 -14.61 -16.40
N VAL A 62 -3.23 -15.84 -16.86
CA VAL A 62 -2.18 -16.61 -17.52
C VAL A 62 -1.95 -16.04 -18.92
N VAL A 63 -0.76 -15.52 -19.17
CA VAL A 63 -0.35 -14.98 -20.46
C VAL A 63 0.75 -15.85 -21.05
N ASP A 64 0.60 -16.22 -22.33
CA ASP A 64 1.66 -16.93 -23.07
C ASP A 64 2.87 -16.00 -23.29
N LYS A 65 3.88 -16.17 -22.45
CA LYS A 65 5.12 -15.37 -22.47
C LYS A 65 5.92 -15.51 -23.76
N LYS A 66 5.66 -16.53 -24.59
CA LYS A 66 6.30 -16.69 -25.91
C LYS A 66 5.64 -15.83 -26.98
N LYS A 67 4.36 -15.48 -26.80
CA LYS A 67 3.57 -14.69 -27.76
C LYS A 67 3.43 -13.23 -27.35
N TYR A 68 3.46 -12.94 -26.06
CA TYR A 68 3.21 -11.61 -25.52
C TYR A 68 4.40 -11.11 -24.71
N LYS A 69 4.74 -9.84 -24.93
CA LYS A 69 5.81 -9.12 -24.24
C LYS A 69 5.21 -8.04 -23.35
N LEU A 70 5.57 -8.00 -22.07
CA LEU A 70 5.18 -6.92 -21.17
C LEU A 70 5.85 -5.61 -21.62
N LYS A 71 5.05 -4.57 -21.85
CA LYS A 71 5.52 -3.24 -22.29
C LYS A 71 5.43 -2.16 -21.22
N GLY A 72 4.53 -2.34 -20.25
CA GLY A 72 4.32 -1.39 -19.16
C GLY A 72 3.40 -2.00 -18.12
N MET A 73 3.36 -1.37 -16.94
CA MET A 73 2.53 -1.80 -15.83
C MET A 73 2.04 -0.59 -15.05
N THR A 74 0.77 -0.60 -14.65
CA THR A 74 0.18 0.42 -13.78
C THR A 74 -0.35 -0.27 -12.53
N VAL A 75 0.17 0.13 -11.38
CA VAL A 75 -0.23 -0.43 -10.09
C VAL A 75 -1.01 0.63 -9.32
N VAL A 76 -2.27 0.34 -9.03
CA VAL A 76 -3.11 1.20 -8.19
C VAL A 76 -3.44 0.45 -6.92
N PHE A 77 -3.03 1.00 -5.79
CA PHE A 77 -3.17 0.35 -4.50
C PHE A 77 -3.64 1.36 -3.45
N ARG A 78 -4.44 0.87 -2.50
CA ARG A 78 -4.79 1.62 -1.30
C ARG A 78 -3.62 1.57 -0.32
N HIS A 79 -3.56 2.55 0.58
CA HIS A 79 -2.70 2.46 1.76
C HIS A 79 -2.95 1.16 2.55
N GLY A 80 -1.92 0.71 3.27
CA GLY A 80 -2.03 -0.45 4.15
C GLY A 80 -2.86 -0.14 5.39
N GLU A 81 -2.97 -1.12 6.28
CA GLU A 81 -3.68 -0.94 7.53
C GLU A 81 -3.18 0.24 8.36
N ARG A 82 -4.15 0.98 8.89
CA ARG A 82 -3.96 2.18 9.69
C ARG A 82 -4.69 2.02 11.01
N SER A 83 -4.26 2.79 11.99
CA SER A 83 -5.04 3.00 13.21
C SER A 83 -6.39 3.68 12.88
N GLY A 84 -7.32 3.62 13.84
CA GLY A 84 -8.58 4.37 13.78
C GLY A 84 -8.35 5.87 13.56
N CYS A 85 -9.26 6.54 12.84
CA CYS A 85 -9.15 7.98 12.60
C CYS A 85 -9.48 8.82 13.84
N VAL A 86 -10.25 8.26 14.77
CA VAL A 86 -10.69 8.91 16.02
C VAL A 86 -9.86 8.36 17.18
N ARG A 87 -9.43 9.25 18.08
CA ARG A 87 -8.88 8.84 19.37
C ARG A 87 -10.02 8.39 20.26
N ASP A 88 -10.20 7.09 20.40
CA ASP A 88 -10.96 6.52 21.50
C ASP A 88 -10.04 6.44 22.73
N ASP A 89 -10.54 6.52 23.96
CA ASP A 89 -9.71 6.41 25.17
C ASP A 89 -8.99 5.05 25.26
N LEU A 90 -9.53 4.04 24.58
CA LEU A 90 -8.88 2.73 24.37
C LEU A 90 -7.60 2.81 23.52
N SER A 91 -7.44 3.83 22.68
CA SER A 91 -6.25 4.00 21.83
C SER A 91 -4.98 4.36 22.60
N LYS A 92 -5.10 4.83 23.85
CA LYS A 92 -3.93 5.12 24.72
C LYS A 92 -3.18 3.87 25.17
N HIS A 93 -3.81 2.70 25.07
CA HIS A 93 -3.24 1.41 25.51
C HIS A 93 -3.10 0.40 24.37
N GLN A 94 -3.33 0.81 23.13
CA GLN A 94 -3.30 -0.09 21.99
C GLN A 94 -1.87 -0.24 21.47
N ASP A 95 -1.32 -1.45 21.57
CA ASP A 95 -0.04 -1.80 20.96
C ASP A 95 -0.24 -1.95 19.44
N CYS A 96 0.35 -1.02 18.66
CA CYS A 96 0.35 -1.08 17.20
C CYS A 96 1.56 -1.85 16.64
N ALA A 97 2.31 -2.56 17.49
CA ALA A 97 3.38 -3.42 17.02
C ALA A 97 2.82 -4.57 16.18
N PRO A 98 3.59 -5.06 15.19
CA PRO A 98 3.24 -6.29 14.50
C PRO A 98 3.01 -7.40 15.53
N PHE A 99 1.87 -8.10 15.42
CA PHE A 99 1.43 -9.05 16.45
C PHE A 99 2.42 -10.22 16.64
N ARG A 100 3.03 -10.69 15.54
CA ARG A 100 3.93 -11.84 15.54
C ARG A 100 5.40 -11.42 15.57
N ASP A 101 6.23 -12.18 16.28
CA ASP A 101 7.68 -11.96 16.34
C ASP A 101 8.35 -11.95 14.97
N LYS A 102 7.90 -12.84 14.06
CA LYS A 102 8.43 -12.88 12.69
C LYS A 102 8.18 -11.57 11.96
N ASP A 103 7.05 -10.94 12.20
CA ASP A 103 6.62 -9.71 11.53
C ASP A 103 7.30 -8.50 12.18
N ARG A 104 7.52 -8.51 13.50
CA ARG A 104 8.42 -7.57 14.18
C ARG A 104 9.83 -7.57 13.58
N LYS A 105 10.43 -8.77 13.39
CA LYS A 105 11.75 -8.91 12.75
C LYS A 105 11.74 -8.46 11.27
N ARG A 106 10.68 -8.76 10.53
CA ARG A 106 10.52 -8.30 9.13
C ARG A 106 10.42 -6.79 9.06
N PHE A 107 9.73 -6.16 10.01
CA PHE A 107 9.62 -4.72 10.08
C PHE A 107 10.98 -4.07 10.35
N GLU A 108 11.78 -4.64 11.25
CA GLU A 108 13.16 -4.18 11.48
C GLU A 108 14.06 -4.32 10.26
N VAL A 109 13.89 -5.38 9.47
CA VAL A 109 14.60 -5.52 8.18
C VAL A 109 14.13 -4.46 7.19
N TYR A 110 12.83 -4.21 7.12
CA TYR A 110 12.25 -3.15 6.28
C TYR A 110 12.81 -1.76 6.64
N THR A 111 12.81 -1.40 7.93
CA THR A 111 13.34 -0.10 8.37
C THR A 111 14.82 0.06 8.01
N LYS A 112 15.64 -0.98 8.23
CA LYS A 112 17.06 -0.99 7.81
C LYS A 112 17.25 -0.75 6.31
N VAL A 113 16.35 -1.26 5.48
CA VAL A 113 16.40 -1.03 4.03
C VAL A 113 16.11 0.44 3.71
N ILE A 114 15.03 1.00 4.25
CA ILE A 114 14.63 2.38 3.92
C ILE A 114 15.54 3.45 4.56
N ASP A 115 16.22 3.11 5.65
CA ASP A 115 17.22 3.98 6.29
C ASP A 115 18.60 3.87 5.62
N SER A 116 18.78 2.98 4.64
CA SER A 116 20.06 2.80 3.96
C SER A 116 20.41 3.99 3.05
N PRO A 117 21.71 4.37 2.94
CA PRO A 117 22.16 5.39 1.99
C PRO A 117 21.79 5.07 0.54
N GLU A 118 21.75 3.78 0.19
CA GLU A 118 21.35 3.31 -1.13
C GLU A 118 19.89 3.64 -1.42
N PHE A 119 19.01 3.43 -0.45
CA PHE A 119 17.60 3.75 -0.59
C PHE A 119 17.36 5.26 -0.63
N ALA A 120 18.10 6.03 0.17
CA ALA A 120 18.05 7.50 0.14
C ALA A 120 18.50 8.08 -1.22
N ARG A 121 19.45 7.42 -1.91
CA ARG A 121 19.81 7.81 -3.29
C ARG A 121 18.73 7.42 -4.30
N PHE A 122 18.14 6.25 -4.12
CA PHE A 122 17.10 5.69 -4.99
C PHE A 122 15.78 6.48 -4.92
N LEU A 123 15.35 6.92 -3.74
CA LEU A 123 14.05 7.58 -3.55
C LEU A 123 14.20 9.11 -3.52
N LYS A 124 13.57 9.81 -4.47
CA LYS A 124 13.39 11.27 -4.43
C LYS A 124 11.97 11.59 -4.01
N VAL A 125 11.82 12.44 -3.01
CA VAL A 125 10.53 12.81 -2.45
C VAL A 125 10.19 14.26 -2.81
N ASP A 126 8.93 14.50 -3.15
CA ASP A 126 8.42 15.86 -3.30
C ASP A 126 8.61 16.67 -2.01
N LYS A 127 8.73 18.00 -2.15
CA LYS A 127 8.87 18.92 -1.02
C LYS A 127 7.71 18.79 -0.02
N GLU A 128 6.50 18.49 -0.50
CA GLU A 128 5.31 18.34 0.34
C GLU A 128 5.44 17.16 1.31
N PHE A 129 6.23 16.14 0.95
CA PHE A 129 6.45 14.94 1.76
C PHE A 129 7.70 15.01 2.65
N LYS A 130 8.52 16.08 2.57
CA LYS A 130 9.80 16.17 3.31
C LYS A 130 9.65 16.02 4.83
N GLN A 131 8.50 16.41 5.35
CA GLN A 131 8.18 16.36 6.78
C GLN A 131 7.64 14.98 7.22
N TYR A 132 7.32 14.10 6.27
CA TYR A 132 6.81 12.78 6.58
C TYR A 132 7.96 11.79 6.73
N PRO A 133 8.02 11.03 7.84
CA PRO A 133 9.00 9.97 7.97
C PRO A 133 8.68 8.85 6.97
N LEU A 134 9.72 8.23 6.42
CA LEU A 134 9.63 7.12 5.47
C LEU A 134 8.95 5.89 6.07
N SER A 135 9.09 5.68 7.38
CA SER A 135 8.49 4.57 8.12
C SER A 135 7.32 5.03 9.01
N PRO A 136 6.27 4.21 9.19
CA PRO A 136 5.39 4.36 10.35
C PRO A 136 6.14 4.09 11.67
N LEU A 137 5.50 4.44 12.78
CA LEU A 137 5.99 4.14 14.12
C LEU A 137 5.94 2.64 14.38
N LYS A 138 6.90 2.11 15.15
CA LYS A 138 7.07 0.67 15.37
C LYS A 138 5.93 0.05 16.17
N SER A 139 5.48 0.73 17.22
CA SER A 139 4.50 0.21 18.19
C SER A 139 3.44 1.23 18.62
N GLU A 140 3.53 2.47 18.15
CA GLU A 140 2.62 3.53 18.56
C GLU A 140 1.47 3.71 17.56
N CYS A 141 0.24 3.70 18.07
CA CYS A 141 -0.95 4.02 17.31
C CYS A 141 -1.18 5.55 17.30
N SER A 142 -0.76 6.22 16.23
CA SER A 142 -1.19 7.61 15.98
C SER A 142 -2.44 7.61 15.09
N PRO A 143 -3.51 8.36 15.40
CA PRO A 143 -4.77 8.31 14.66
C PRO A 143 -4.63 8.52 13.15
N GLY A 144 -5.30 7.68 12.36
CA GLY A 144 -5.32 7.76 10.90
C GLY A 144 -3.98 7.51 10.20
N ASN A 145 -2.92 7.17 10.94
CA ASN A 145 -1.59 6.87 10.40
C ASN A 145 -1.41 5.38 10.11
N LEU A 146 -0.50 5.09 9.19
CA LEU A 146 -0.13 3.73 8.84
C LEU A 146 0.48 3.02 10.05
N THR A 147 0.15 1.75 10.23
CA THR A 147 0.76 0.87 11.24
C THR A 147 1.99 0.15 10.68
N ALA A 148 2.82 -0.41 11.56
CA ALA A 148 3.93 -1.27 11.13
C ALA A 148 3.44 -2.48 10.31
N GLU A 149 2.31 -3.08 10.71
CA GLU A 149 1.67 -4.17 9.97
C GLU A 149 1.20 -3.70 8.58
N GLY A 150 0.57 -2.53 8.50
CA GLY A 150 0.16 -1.93 7.23
C GLY A 150 1.32 -1.70 6.27
N ALA A 151 2.50 -1.29 6.76
CA ALA A 151 3.70 -1.23 5.93
C ALA A 151 4.18 -2.62 5.46
N LEU A 152 4.12 -3.64 6.34
CA LEU A 152 4.45 -5.01 5.96
C LEU A 152 3.50 -5.57 4.89
N GLN A 153 2.22 -5.22 4.91
CA GLN A 153 1.27 -5.59 3.86
C GLN A 153 1.75 -5.11 2.48
N LEU A 154 2.17 -3.85 2.37
CA LEU A 154 2.67 -3.31 1.10
C LEU A 154 4.05 -3.83 0.74
N SER A 155 4.90 -4.11 1.72
CA SER A 155 6.17 -4.81 1.49
C SER A 155 5.94 -6.22 0.93
N LYS A 156 4.91 -6.91 1.41
CA LYS A 156 4.52 -8.25 0.94
C LYS A 156 3.99 -8.18 -0.49
N LEU A 157 3.10 -7.23 -0.76
CA LEU A 157 2.60 -6.96 -2.12
C LEU A 157 3.76 -6.70 -3.09
N GLY A 158 4.72 -5.84 -2.73
CA GLY A 158 5.85 -5.54 -3.61
C GLY A 158 6.73 -6.77 -3.87
N LYS A 159 6.96 -7.62 -2.87
CA LYS A 159 7.65 -8.92 -3.05
C LYS A 159 6.87 -9.85 -3.98
N GLN A 160 5.55 -9.89 -3.90
CA GLN A 160 4.72 -10.70 -4.79
C GLN A 160 4.80 -10.21 -6.22
N LEU A 161 4.60 -8.91 -6.45
CA LEU A 161 4.75 -8.31 -7.79
C LEU A 161 6.14 -8.59 -8.36
N ARG A 162 7.19 -8.44 -7.55
CA ARG A 162 8.54 -8.76 -7.99
C ARG A 162 8.67 -10.22 -8.41
N ARG A 163 8.11 -11.16 -7.64
CA ARG A 163 8.13 -12.59 -7.98
C ARG A 163 7.36 -12.91 -9.26
N ALA A 164 6.23 -12.24 -9.49
CA ALA A 164 5.42 -12.41 -10.69
C ALA A 164 6.15 -11.89 -11.94
N TYR A 165 6.78 -10.71 -11.83
CA TYR A 165 7.35 -10.00 -12.97
C TYR A 165 8.86 -10.16 -13.15
N LYS A 166 9.59 -10.82 -12.24
CA LYS A 166 11.07 -10.97 -12.33
C LYS A 166 11.57 -11.59 -13.64
N GLU A 167 10.78 -12.49 -14.24
CA GLU A 167 11.13 -13.17 -15.50
C GLU A 167 10.62 -12.41 -16.73
N THR A 168 10.10 -11.20 -16.55
CA THR A 168 9.60 -10.34 -17.63
C THR A 168 10.60 -9.25 -17.94
N GLU A 169 10.35 -8.55 -19.05
CA GLU A 169 11.20 -7.49 -19.57
C GLU A 169 11.24 -6.24 -18.68
N LEU A 170 10.40 -6.19 -17.65
CA LEU A 170 10.44 -5.20 -16.57
C LEU A 170 11.76 -5.29 -15.77
N TYR A 171 12.33 -6.50 -15.64
CA TYR A 171 13.58 -6.74 -14.92
C TYR A 171 14.73 -7.16 -15.85
N ASN A 172 14.60 -6.96 -17.16
CA ASN A 172 15.66 -7.25 -18.11
C ASN A 172 16.71 -6.12 -18.11
N GLU A 173 17.99 -6.49 -17.95
CA GLU A 173 19.13 -5.57 -17.86
C GLU A 173 19.33 -4.64 -19.08
N ARG A 174 18.65 -4.90 -20.20
CA ARG A 174 18.73 -4.07 -21.41
C ARG A 174 17.76 -2.90 -21.44
N ASN A 175 16.73 -2.90 -20.59
CA ASN A 175 15.65 -1.91 -20.62
C ASN A 175 15.71 -1.00 -19.38
N ARG A 176 15.81 0.32 -19.59
CA ARG A 176 15.59 1.30 -18.52
C ARG A 176 14.09 1.50 -18.32
N LEU A 177 13.65 1.55 -17.08
CA LEU A 177 12.25 1.83 -16.76
C LEU A 177 12.06 3.32 -16.52
N ASP A 178 11.01 3.87 -17.14
CA ASP A 178 10.45 5.16 -16.74
C ASP A 178 9.41 4.89 -15.65
N VAL A 179 9.68 5.38 -14.43
CA VAL A 179 8.87 5.10 -13.25
C VAL A 179 8.28 6.41 -12.74
N LYS A 180 6.96 6.55 -12.89
CA LYS A 180 6.18 7.62 -12.29
C LYS A 180 5.42 7.13 -11.07
N VAL A 181 5.60 7.78 -9.93
CA VAL A 181 4.86 7.48 -8.69
C VAL A 181 4.12 8.72 -8.24
N VAL A 182 2.79 8.62 -8.15
CA VAL A 182 1.92 9.71 -7.74
C VAL A 182 1.21 9.30 -6.45
N VAL A 183 1.22 10.17 -5.44
CA VAL A 183 0.72 9.86 -4.10
C VAL A 183 -0.15 10.99 -3.57
N SER A 184 -1.27 10.61 -2.96
CA SER A 184 -2.20 11.51 -2.27
C SER A 184 -1.57 12.17 -1.03
N PRO A 185 -2.11 13.29 -0.53
CA PRO A 185 -1.49 14.10 0.54
C PRO A 185 -1.34 13.43 1.91
N PHE A 186 -1.80 12.19 2.10
CA PHE A 186 -1.81 11.56 3.41
C PHE A 186 -0.49 10.87 3.74
N ARG A 187 -0.01 11.05 4.98
CA ARG A 187 1.18 10.35 5.51
C ARG A 187 1.11 8.83 5.31
N ARG A 188 -0.07 8.23 5.55
CA ARG A 188 -0.28 6.79 5.37
C ARG A 188 -0.10 6.31 3.92
N THR A 189 -0.48 7.12 2.93
CA THR A 189 -0.35 6.75 1.51
C THR A 189 1.09 6.90 1.05
N PHE A 190 1.78 7.95 1.52
CA PHE A 190 3.22 8.12 1.32
C PHE A 190 4.02 6.95 1.88
N GLN A 191 3.84 6.61 3.15
CA GLN A 191 4.55 5.50 3.79
C GLN A 191 4.22 4.14 3.14
N SER A 192 2.98 3.96 2.67
CA SER A 192 2.58 2.77 1.90
C SER A 192 3.33 2.67 0.56
N SER A 193 3.50 3.79 -0.15
CA SER A 193 4.30 3.81 -1.39
C SER A 193 5.77 3.49 -1.12
N VAL A 194 6.35 4.00 -0.03
CA VAL A 194 7.74 3.69 0.36
C VAL A 194 7.90 2.18 0.62
N ALA A 195 6.96 1.58 1.36
CA ALA A 195 6.94 0.15 1.63
C ALA A 195 6.83 -0.70 0.35
N LEU A 196 5.98 -0.30 -0.60
CA LEU A 196 5.88 -0.97 -1.88
C LEU A 196 7.17 -0.84 -2.71
N LEU A 197 7.68 0.38 -2.87
CA LEU A 197 8.87 0.67 -3.69
C LEU A 197 10.12 -0.04 -3.16
N SER A 198 10.32 -0.04 -1.84
CA SER A 198 11.45 -0.71 -1.17
C SER A 198 11.54 -2.22 -1.41
N SER A 199 10.41 -2.85 -1.74
CA SER A 199 10.32 -4.29 -1.91
C SER A 199 10.15 -4.72 -3.38
N PHE A 200 9.46 -3.88 -4.16
CA PHE A 200 9.17 -4.15 -5.56
C PHE A 200 10.31 -3.71 -6.49
N LEU A 201 10.72 -2.45 -6.38
CA LEU A 201 11.68 -1.83 -7.31
C LEU A 201 13.09 -1.73 -6.71
N PHE A 202 13.25 -1.71 -5.39
CA PHE A 202 14.58 -1.65 -4.77
C PHE A 202 15.16 -3.07 -4.52
N PRO A 203 16.47 -3.29 -4.68
CA PRO A 203 17.44 -2.48 -5.42
C PRO A 203 17.44 -2.86 -6.91
N MET A 204 16.96 -1.98 -7.79
CA MET A 204 17.09 -2.11 -9.25
C MET A 204 18.13 -1.12 -9.80
N LYS A 205 19.29 -1.03 -9.14
CA LYS A 205 20.34 -0.03 -9.41
C LYS A 205 20.86 0.03 -10.86
N LYS A 206 20.62 -1.00 -11.69
CA LYS A 206 20.99 -1.03 -13.12
C LYS A 206 19.85 -0.59 -14.07
N HIS A 207 18.62 -0.47 -13.56
CA HIS A 207 17.39 -0.36 -14.37
C HIS A 207 16.55 0.88 -14.02
N VAL A 208 16.62 1.30 -12.76
CA VAL A 208 15.94 2.46 -12.17
C VAL A 208 16.96 3.20 -11.34
N ASP A 209 17.48 4.30 -11.88
CA ASP A 209 18.51 5.12 -11.22
C ASP A 209 17.93 5.79 -9.96
N GLU A 210 16.76 6.40 -10.14
CA GLU A 210 15.97 7.00 -9.08
C GLU A 210 14.47 6.89 -9.38
N VAL A 211 13.67 6.91 -8.31
CA VAL A 211 12.22 7.00 -8.36
C VAL A 211 11.81 8.29 -7.67
N ARG A 212 11.06 9.12 -8.40
CA ARG A 212 10.47 10.33 -7.83
C ARG A 212 9.03 10.05 -7.40
N VAL A 213 8.75 10.32 -6.12
CA VAL A 213 7.41 10.30 -5.55
C VAL A 213 6.85 11.71 -5.64
N GLU A 214 5.87 11.89 -6.52
CA GLU A 214 5.19 13.16 -6.77
C GLU A 214 3.93 13.28 -5.93
N TYR A 215 3.74 14.48 -5.39
CA TYR A 215 2.50 14.85 -4.71
C TYR A 215 1.37 15.03 -5.73
N SER A 216 0.19 14.52 -5.40
CA SER A 216 -1.04 14.88 -6.11
C SER A 216 -2.18 15.11 -5.13
N ASN A 217 -2.91 16.20 -5.35
CA ASN A 217 -4.15 16.47 -4.64
C ASN A 217 -5.37 15.81 -5.29
N GLU A 218 -5.15 15.04 -6.35
CA GLU A 218 -6.22 14.31 -7.01
C GLU A 218 -6.54 13.06 -6.21
N THR A 219 -7.72 13.07 -5.59
CA THR A 219 -8.38 11.87 -5.08
C THR A 219 -8.97 11.08 -6.26
N PHE A 220 -8.13 10.68 -7.22
CA PHE A 220 -8.52 9.71 -8.22
C PHE A 220 -9.10 8.51 -7.46
N HIS A 221 -10.42 8.32 -7.54
CA HIS A 221 -11.17 7.22 -6.96
C HIS A 221 -11.64 7.33 -5.50
N CYS A 222 -11.60 8.50 -4.83
CA CYS A 222 -12.49 8.73 -3.69
C CYS A 222 -13.54 9.80 -4.00
N ALA A 223 -14.74 9.34 -4.33
CA ALA A 223 -15.92 10.17 -4.54
C ALA A 223 -16.78 10.34 -3.27
N ASP A 224 -16.30 9.83 -2.13
CA ASP A 224 -17.04 9.84 -0.86
C ASP A 224 -16.73 11.11 -0.05
N LYS A 225 -17.77 11.70 0.56
CA LYS A 225 -17.69 12.91 1.40
C LYS A 225 -16.82 12.74 2.66
N PHE A 226 -16.52 11.51 3.08
CA PHE A 226 -15.68 11.21 4.24
C PHE A 226 -14.19 11.07 3.90
N CYS A 227 -13.77 11.38 2.67
CA CYS A 227 -12.37 11.31 2.24
C CYS A 227 -11.56 12.60 2.46
N VAL A 228 -12.02 13.49 3.35
CA VAL A 228 -11.32 14.72 3.77
C VAL A 228 -10.31 14.41 4.86
#